data_AF-F3ZGR8-F1
#
_entry.id   AF-F3ZGR8-F1
#
_cell.length_a   1.000
_cell.length_b   1.000
_cell.length_c   1.000
_cell.angle_alpha   90.00
_cell.angle_beta   90.00
_cell.angle_gamma   90.00
#
_symmetry.space_group_name_H-M   'P 1'
#
loop_
_entity.id
_entity.type
_entity.pdbx_description
1 polymer ?
#
loop_
_entity_poly.entity_id
_entity_poly.type
_entity_poly.pdbx_seq_one_letter_code
_entity_poly.pdbx_strand_id
1 'polypeptide(L)'
;MREGARQSIRKYRSGDISLRSLIDDLDSVSSNLATSPLSEEIRSQWWVLEEIYAVALDRGDLHELPREDALAIQEALDVLERLFG
;
A
#
# COMPACT_ATOMS: atom_id res chain seq x y z
N MET A 1 8.49 9.76 9.34
CA MET A 1 7.46 8.70 9.26
C MET A 1 6.61 8.86 8.02
N ARG A 2 5.85 9.96 7.86
CA ARG A 2 5.10 10.25 6.61
C ARG A 2 5.99 10.34 5.36
N GLU A 3 7.18 10.94 5.48
CA GLU A 3 8.16 10.97 4.38
C GLU A 3 8.63 9.58 3.95
N GLY A 4 8.81 8.67 4.90
CA GLY A 4 9.20 7.28 4.61
C GLY A 4 8.11 6.57 3.81
N ALA A 5 6.84 6.71 4.21
CA ALA A 5 5.72 6.14 3.47
C ALA A 5 5.65 6.68 2.03
N ARG A 6 5.77 8.00 1.84
CA ARG A 6 5.80 8.61 0.50
C ARG A 6 6.96 8.09 -0.34
N GLN A 7 8.14 7.91 0.27
CA GLN A 7 9.28 7.34 -0.43
C GLN A 7 9.03 5.88 -0.85
N SER A 8 8.43 5.06 0.01
CA SER A 8 8.09 3.67 -0.32
C SER A 8 7.04 3.59 -1.42
N ILE A 9 6.00 4.44 -1.40
CA ILE A 9 5.01 4.53 -2.49
C ILE A 9 5.69 4.88 -3.83
N ARG A 10 6.61 5.86 -3.83
CA ARG A 10 7.37 6.23 -5.04
C ARG A 10 8.23 5.08 -5.55
N LYS A 11 8.95 4.40 -4.67
CA LYS A 11 9.76 3.22 -5.01
C LYS A 11 8.92 2.08 -5.60
N TYR A 12 7.71 1.87 -5.07
CA TYR A 12 6.81 0.87 -5.63
C TYR A 12 6.35 1.27 -7.04
N ARG A 13 5.94 2.51 -7.25
CA ARG A 13 5.51 3.01 -8.56
C ARG A 13 6.63 3.00 -9.62
N SER A 14 7.89 3.18 -9.23
CA SER A 14 9.04 3.03 -10.13
C SER A 14 9.44 1.57 -10.37
N GLY A 15 8.84 0.60 -9.66
CA GLY A 15 9.20 -0.81 -9.74
C GLY A 15 10.47 -1.17 -8.96
N ASP A 16 10.96 -0.28 -8.10
CA ASP A 16 12.16 -0.52 -7.28
C ASP A 16 11.91 -1.48 -6.11
N ILE A 17 10.66 -1.58 -5.64
CA ILE A 17 10.26 -2.52 -4.58
C ILE A 17 8.99 -3.28 -4.96
N SER A 18 8.82 -4.45 -4.37
CA SER A 18 7.62 -5.28 -4.54
C SER A 18 6.41 -4.73 -3.75
N LEU A 19 5.20 -5.19 -4.09
CA LEU A 19 3.98 -4.88 -3.33
C LEU A 19 4.11 -5.34 -1.87
N ARG A 20 4.73 -6.50 -1.63
CA ARG A 20 4.98 -7.00 -0.26
C ARG A 20 5.82 -6.02 0.55
N SER A 21 6.93 -5.56 -0.01
CA SER A 21 7.82 -4.61 0.66
C SER A 21 7.12 -3.28 0.96
N LEU A 22 6.25 -2.81 0.05
CA LEU A 22 5.44 -1.62 0.28
C LEU A 22 4.47 -1.81 1.45
N ILE A 23 3.76 -2.94 1.50
CA ILE A 23 2.82 -3.27 2.58
C ILE A 23 3.54 -3.29 3.93
N ASP A 24 4.72 -3.91 4.00
CA ASP A 24 5.54 -3.97 5.21
C ASP A 24 5.95 -2.56 5.70
N ASP A 25 6.41 -1.72 4.77
CA ASP A 25 6.77 -0.33 5.08
C ASP A 25 5.56 0.47 5.59
N LEU A 26 4.39 0.27 4.98
CA LEU A 26 3.15 0.97 5.36
C LEU A 26 2.58 0.49 6.69
N ASP A 27 2.71 -0.79 7.05
CA ASP A 27 2.28 -1.31 8.36
C ASP A 27 3.10 -0.69 9.49
N SER A 28 4.41 -0.58 9.29
CA SER A 28 5.31 0.10 10.23
C SER A 28 4.89 1.56 10.46
N VAL A 29 4.54 2.28 9.38
CA VAL A 29 4.08 3.67 9.47
C VAL A 29 2.72 3.76 10.16
N SER A 30 1.79 2.86 9.85
CA SER A 30 0.45 2.81 10.44
C SER A 30 0.50 2.59 11.95
N SER A 31 1.35 1.67 12.41
CA SER A 31 1.58 1.40 13.84
C SER A 31 2.05 2.65 14.60
N ASN A 32 2.84 3.51 13.95
CA ASN A 32 3.29 4.77 14.54
C ASN A 32 2.26 5.91 14.49
N LEU A 33 1.22 5.77 13.67
CA LEU A 33 0.14 6.75 13.51
C LEU A 33 -1.15 6.32 14.21
N ALA A 34 -1.12 5.29 15.06
CA ALA A 34 -2.30 4.69 15.68
C ALA A 34 -3.21 5.71 16.41
N THR A 35 -2.64 6.78 16.99
CA THR A 35 -3.39 7.83 17.70
C THR A 35 -3.86 8.98 16.79
N SER A 36 -3.58 8.92 15.49
CA SER A 36 -3.96 9.94 14.51
C SER A 36 -5.42 9.78 14.09
N PRO A 37 -6.18 10.87 13.86
CA PRO A 37 -7.53 10.77 13.28
C PRO A 37 -7.56 10.18 11.87
N LEU A 38 -6.41 10.08 11.19
CA LEU A 38 -6.28 9.48 9.86
C LEU A 38 -5.94 7.98 9.93
N SER A 39 -5.79 7.40 11.13
CA SER A 39 -5.28 6.03 11.29
C SER A 39 -6.22 4.99 10.69
N GLU A 40 -7.53 5.15 10.86
CA GLU A 40 -8.53 4.25 10.30
C GLU A 40 -8.52 4.27 8.78
N GLU A 41 -8.40 5.46 8.18
CA GLU A 41 -8.42 5.59 6.72
C GLU A 41 -7.13 5.06 6.09
N ILE A 42 -5.97 5.33 6.71
CA ILE A 42 -4.69 4.73 6.32
C ILE A 42 -4.77 3.20 6.42
N ARG A 43 -5.33 2.67 7.51
CA ARG A 43 -5.46 1.23 7.75
C ARG A 43 -6.43 0.57 6.76
N SER A 44 -7.49 1.28 6.36
CA SER A 44 -8.41 0.82 5.32
C SER A 44 -7.71 0.68 3.97
N GLN A 45 -6.90 1.65 3.56
CA GLN A 45 -6.16 1.56 2.30
C GLN A 45 -5.06 0.49 2.37
N TRP A 46 -4.38 0.37 3.51
CA TRP A 46 -3.41 -0.71 3.73
C TRP A 46 -4.06 -2.09 3.58
N TRP A 47 -5.28 -2.28 4.12
CA TRP A 47 -6.02 -3.53 4.01
C TRP A 47 -6.32 -3.90 2.56
N VAL A 48 -6.70 -2.93 1.72
CA VAL A 48 -6.92 -3.17 0.27
C VAL A 48 -5.66 -3.73 -0.39
N LEU A 49 -4.48 -3.17 -0.09
CA LEU A 49 -3.22 -3.66 -0.64
C LEU A 49 -2.90 -5.09 -0.16
N GLU A 50 -3.09 -5.37 1.12
CA GLU A 50 -2.85 -6.70 1.70
C GLU A 50 -3.80 -7.77 1.14
N GLU A 51 -5.07 -7.43 0.94
CA GLU A 51 -6.06 -8.33 0.34
C GLU A 51 -5.70 -8.69 -1.10
N ILE A 52 -5.37 -7.69 -1.93
CA ILE A 52 -4.94 -7.92 -3.31
C ILE A 52 -3.68 -8.78 -3.35
N TYR A 53 -2.69 -8.48 -2.51
CA TYR A 53 -1.46 -9.26 -2.43
C TYR A 53 -1.73 -10.71 -2.02
N ALA A 54 -2.58 -10.94 -1.01
CA ALA A 54 -2.91 -12.27 -0.52
C ALA A 54 -3.65 -13.11 -1.58
N VAL A 55 -4.62 -12.51 -2.28
CA VAL A 55 -5.35 -13.17 -3.37
C VAL A 55 -4.41 -13.50 -4.52
N ALA A 56 -3.52 -12.57 -4.89
CA ALA A 56 -2.59 -12.79 -5.98
C ALA A 56 -1.52 -13.86 -5.65
N LEU A 57 -1.08 -13.90 -4.39
CA LEU A 57 -0.20 -14.94 -3.88
C LEU A 57 -0.87 -16.32 -3.94
N ASP A 58 -2.14 -16.42 -3.57
CA ASP A 58 -2.92 -17.67 -3.62
C ASP A 58 -3.13 -18.18 -5.05
N ARG A 59 -3.37 -17.26 -6.00
CA ARG A 59 -3.54 -17.58 -7.43
C ARG A 59 -2.23 -17.83 -8.16
N GLY A 60 -1.11 -17.35 -7.63
CA GLY A 60 0.21 -17.43 -8.27
C GLY A 60 0.43 -16.42 -9.39
N ASP A 61 -0.31 -15.30 -9.40
CA ASP A 61 -0.30 -14.27 -10.44
C ASP A 61 0.34 -12.94 -9.98
N LEU A 62 1.19 -12.97 -8.95
CA LEU A 62 1.94 -11.80 -8.46
C LEU A 62 2.77 -11.06 -9.52
N HIS A 63 3.14 -11.73 -10.62
CA HIS A 63 3.90 -11.14 -11.72
C HIS A 63 3.02 -10.38 -12.72
N GLU A 64 1.73 -10.73 -12.82
CA GLU A 64 0.79 -10.15 -13.77
C GLU A 64 -0.58 -10.05 -13.11
N LEU A 65 -0.73 -9.01 -12.29
CA LEU A 65 -1.99 -8.73 -11.62
C LEU A 65 -3.09 -8.43 -12.66
N PRO A 66 -4.33 -8.90 -12.41
CA PRO A 66 -5.49 -8.45 -13.15
C PRO A 66 -5.57 -6.93 -13.21
N ARG A 67 -6.07 -6.40 -14.33
CA ARG A 67 -6.20 -4.94 -14.52
C ARG A 67 -6.97 -4.26 -13.39
N GLU A 68 -8.01 -4.92 -12.87
CA GLU A 68 -8.84 -4.41 -11.78
C GLU A 68 -8.03 -4.26 -10.49
N ASP A 69 -7.23 -5.28 -10.14
CA ASP A 69 -6.34 -5.26 -8.97
C ASP A 69 -5.26 -4.19 -9.10
N ALA A 70 -4.67 -4.05 -10.30
CA ALA A 70 -3.71 -2.99 -10.58
C ALA A 70 -4.32 -1.58 -10.41
N LEU A 71 -5.56 -1.38 -10.83
CA LEU A 71 -6.28 -0.11 -10.63
C LEU A 71 -6.58 0.16 -9.16
N ALA A 72 -7.08 -0.85 -8.43
CA ALA A 72 -7.36 -0.74 -7.00
C ALA A 72 -6.11 -0.41 -6.19
N ILE A 73 -4.95 -0.98 -6.55
CA ILE A 73 -3.66 -0.60 -5.97
C ILE A 73 -3.38 0.88 -6.24
N GLN A 74 -3.48 1.36 -7.48
CA GLN A 74 -3.21 2.78 -7.77
C GLN A 74 -4.13 3.72 -7.00
N GLU A 75 -5.43 3.40 -6.92
CA GLU A 75 -6.40 4.18 -6.15
C GLU A 75 -6.04 4.23 -4.65
N ALA A 76 -5.69 3.10 -4.06
CA ALA A 76 -5.28 3.02 -2.66
C ALA A 76 -3.99 3.85 -2.41
N LEU A 77 -3.03 3.80 -3.32
CA LEU A 77 -1.79 4.57 -3.22
C LEU A 77 -2.02 6.08 -3.36
N ASP A 78 -2.90 6.50 -4.27
CA ASP A 78 -3.28 7.90 -4.44
C ASP A 78 -3.94 8.46 -3.17
N VAL A 79 -4.81 7.68 -2.51
CA VAL A 79 -5.42 8.07 -1.23
C VAL A 79 -4.35 8.14 -0.14
N LEU A 80 -3.49 7.13 -0.02
CA LEU A 80 -2.40 7.11 0.95
C LEU A 80 -1.44 8.30 0.80
N GLU A 81 -1.05 8.67 -0.42
CA GLU A 81 -0.21 9.86 -0.65
C GLU A 81 -0.87 11.15 -0.14
N ARG A 82 -2.18 11.32 -0.38
CA ARG A 82 -2.94 12.49 0.14
C ARG A 82 -2.99 12.50 1.66
N LEU A 83 -3.18 11.33 2.29
CA LEU A 83 -3.24 11.19 3.75
C LEU A 83 -1.88 11.43 4.41
N PHE A 84 -0.78 11.09 3.72
CA PHE A 84 0.56 11.35 4.21
C PHE A 84 1.06 12.79 3.98
N GLY A 85 0.35 13.59 3.17
CA GLY A 85 0.53 15.04 3.01
C GLY A 85 1.89 15.40 2.45
#